data_AF-A0A258BMX4-F1
#
_entry.id   AF-A0A258BMX4-F1
#
_cell.length_a   1.000
_cell.length_b   1.000
_cell.length_c   1.000
_cell.angle_alpha   90.00
_cell.angle_beta   90.00
_cell.angle_gamma   90.00
#
_symmetry.space_group_name_H-M   'P 1'
#
loop_
_entity.id
_entity.type
_entity.pdbx_description
1 polymer ?
#
loop_
_entity_poly.entity_id
_entity_poly.type
_entity_poly.pdbx_seq_one_letter_code
_entity_poly.pdbx_strand_id
1 'polypeptide(L)' 'MNPENRVLVQVKVEDAERADAIFTKLMGEEVLLRKNFIQSRAKDVTIEELDI' A
#
# COMPACT_ATOMS: atom_id res chain seq x y z
N MET A 1 11.66 -21.82 6.18
CA MET A 1 10.28 -21.63 5.66
C MET A 1 9.62 -23.00 5.56
N ASN A 2 8.73 -23.35 6.49
CA ASN A 2 7.99 -24.62 6.44
C ASN A 2 6.72 -24.43 5.57
N PRO A 3 6.54 -25.19 4.47
CA PRO A 3 5.33 -25.15 3.67
C PRO A 3 4.06 -25.44 4.46
N GLU A 4 4.14 -26.25 5.53
CA GLU A 4 2.98 -26.66 6.32
C GLU A 4 2.46 -25.56 7.26
N ASN A 5 3.32 -24.62 7.67
CA ASN A 5 2.97 -23.58 8.64
C ASN A 5 2.99 -22.16 8.04
N ARG A 6 3.11 -22.02 6.71
CA ARG A 6 3.15 -20.70 6.07
C ARG A 6 1.77 -20.28 5.57
N VAL A 7 1.44 -19.02 5.79
CA VAL A 7 0.28 -18.37 5.18
C VAL A 7 0.77 -17.61 3.96
N LEU A 8 0.23 -17.93 2.78
CA LEU A 8 0.53 -17.23 1.53
C LEU A 8 -0.64 -16.33 1.17
N VAL A 9 -0.36 -15.07 0.87
CA VAL A 9 -1.34 -14.11 0.36
C VAL A 9 -1.02 -13.85 -1.11
N GLN A 10 -1.97 -14.13 -2.00
CA GLN A 10 -1.82 -13.82 -3.42
C GLN A 10 -2.29 -12.39 -3.67
N VAL A 11 -1.36 -11.51 -4.00
CA VAL A 11 -1.67 -10.12 -4.36
C VAL A 11 -2.26 -10.08 -5.78
N LYS A 12 -3.37 -9.37 -5.94
CA LYS A 12 -4.02 -9.11 -7.23
C LYS A 12 -3.99 -7.61 -7.52
N VAL A 13 -3.90 -7.26 -8.80
CA VAL A 13 -4.01 -5.87 -9.25
C VAL A 13 -5.36 -5.71 -9.92
N GLU A 14 -6.25 -4.93 -9.31
CA GLU A 14 -7.60 -4.68 -9.83
C GLU A 14 -7.61 -3.56 -10.87
N ASP A 15 -6.81 -2.52 -10.65
CA ASP A 15 -6.69 -1.36 -11.54
C ASP A 15 -5.21 -0.97 -11.65
N ALA A 16 -4.65 -1.15 -12.85
CA ALA A 16 -3.24 -0.90 -13.12
C ALA A 16 -2.89 0.59 -13.09
N GLU A 17 -3.77 1.46 -13.58
CA GLU A 17 -3.51 2.91 -13.60
C GLU A 17 -3.53 3.50 -12.19
N ARG A 18 -4.51 3.09 -11.37
CA ARG A 18 -4.56 3.49 -9.97
C ARG A 18 -3.36 2.96 -9.19
N ALA A 19 -2.95 1.72 -9.44
CA ALA A 19 -1.76 1.15 -8.80
C ALA A 19 -0.49 1.95 -9.15
N ASP A 20 -0.28 2.25 -10.43
CA ASP A 20 0.89 3.01 -10.90
C ASP A 20 0.96 4.43 -10.29
N ALA A 21 -0.19 5.10 -10.20
CA ALA A 21 -0.28 6.41 -9.55
C ALA A 21 0.08 6.35 -8.05
N ILE A 22 -0.30 5.28 -7.35
CA ILE A 22 0.07 5.07 -5.95
C ILE A 22 1.57 4.74 -5.82
N PHE A 23 2.11 3.89 -6.70
CA PHE A 23 3.54 3.60 -6.74
C PHE A 23 4.36 4.86 -6.95
N THR A 24 3.98 5.73 -7.87
CA THR A 24 4.66 7.00 -8.11
C THR A 24 4.62 7.92 -6.89
N LYS A 25 3.47 8.02 -6.20
CA LYS A 25 3.34 8.85 -4.99
C LYS A 25 4.16 8.36 -3.81
N LEU A 26 4.28 7.04 -3.63
CA LEU A 26 4.96 6.42 -2.49
C LEU A 26 6.45 6.11 -2.75
N MET A 27 6.79 5.76 -3.98
CA MET A 27 8.14 5.29 -4.35
C MET A 27 8.85 6.24 -5.31
N GLY A 28 8.20 7.32 -5.75
CA GLY A 28 8.81 8.33 -6.60
C GLY A 28 9.86 9.19 -5.88
N GLU A 29 10.50 10.04 -6.66
CA GLU A 29 11.61 10.90 -6.22
C GLU A 29 11.14 12.08 -5.35
N GLU A 30 9.89 12.50 -5.50
CA GLU A 30 9.36 13.69 -4.85
C GLU A 30 9.05 13.46 -3.36
N VAL A 31 10.01 13.84 -2.52
CA VAL A 31 9.94 13.65 -1.05
C VAL A 31 8.75 14.39 -0.42
N LEU A 32 8.40 15.58 -0.92
CA LEU A 32 7.32 16.40 -0.35
C LEU A 32 5.95 15.73 -0.55
N LEU A 33 5.68 15.25 -1.76
CA LEU A 33 4.45 14.55 -2.11
C LEU A 33 4.25 13.32 -1.22
N ARG A 34 5.31 12.52 -1.03
CA ARG A 34 5.30 11.36 -0.14
C ARG A 34 5.03 11.76 1.32
N LYS A 35 5.71 12.79 1.83
CA LYS A 35 5.53 13.27 3.21
C LYS A 35 4.09 13.72 3.46
N ASN A 36 3.52 14.49 2.55
CA ASN A 36 2.13 14.96 2.64
C ASN A 36 1.15 13.79 2.62
N PHE A 37 1.38 12.80 1.74
CA PHE A 37 0.55 11.60 1.68
C PHE A 37 0.55 10.83 3.01
N ILE A 38 1.74 10.54 3.56
CA ILE A 38 1.88 9.84 4.84
C ILE A 38 1.19 10.63 5.96
N GLN A 39 1.45 11.94 6.08
CA GLN A 39 0.83 12.76 7.14
C GLN A 39 -0.69 12.80 7.05
N SER A 40 -1.24 12.84 5.83
CA SER A 40 -2.68 12.88 5.62
C SER A 40 -3.39 11.56 5.95
N ARG A 41 -2.76 10.40 5.68
CA ARG A 41 -3.40 9.08 5.82
C ARG A 41 -2.96 8.32 7.06
N ALA A 42 -1.86 8.69 7.71
CA ALA A 42 -1.31 7.96 8.85
C ALA A 42 -2.23 7.93 10.08
N LYS A 43 -3.12 8.92 10.23
CA LYS A 43 -4.09 8.98 11.34
C LYS A 43 -5.40 8.29 11.03
N ASP A 44 -5.75 8.20 9.75
CA ASP A 44 -7.03 7.68 9.28
C ASP A 44 -6.96 6.17 9.02
N VAL A 45 -5.77 5.57 9.06
CA VAL A 45 -5.61 4.13 8.87
C VAL A 45 -6.12 3.39 10.11
N THR A 46 -7.27 2.72 9.97
CA THR A 46 -7.76 1.74 10.92
C THR A 46 -7.70 0.35 10.29
N ILE A 47 -7.45 -0.68 11.10
CA ILE A 47 -7.36 -2.08 10.59
C ILE A 47 -8.71 -2.53 10.02
N GLU A 48 -9.80 -1.94 10.50
CA GLU A 48 -11.17 -2.22 10.06
C GLU A 48 -11.52 -1.61 8.69
N GLU A 49 -10.80 -0.57 8.26
CA GLU A 49 -10.95 0.06 6.94
C GLU A 49 -10.01 -0.54 5.87
N LEU A 50 -9.08 -1.41 6.28
CA LEU A 50 -8.22 -2.14 5.36
C LEU A 50 -8.87 -3.50 5.09
N ASP A 51 -9.12 -3.81 3.82
CA ASP A 51 -9.60 -5.13 3.37
C ASP A 51 -8.49 -6.20 3.53
N ILE A 52 -8.13 -6.53 4.78
CA ILE A 52 -7.13 -7.55 5.14
C ILE A 52 -7.79 -8.84 5.62
#